data_AF-A0A453EMJ8-F1
#
_entry.id   AF-A0A453EMJ8-F1
#
_cell.length_a   1.000
_cell.length_b   1.000
_cell.length_c   1.000
_cell.angle_alpha   90.00
_cell.angle_beta   90.00
_cell.angle_gamma   90.00
#
_symmetry.space_group_name_H-M   'P 1'
#
loop_
_entity.id
_entity.type
_entity.pdbx_description
1 polymer ?
#
loop_
_entity_poly.entity_id
_entity_poly.type
_entity_poly.pdbx_seq_one_letter_code
_entity_poly.pdbx_strand_id
1 'polypeptide(L)'
;MRVKIRLKGHQKRITGLAFSNSLHILVSSGADAQLCVWATDSWEKKKSVAIQMPAGKTPSGDTRVQFNSDQNRLLVVHETQIAIYDASKMERIYQWIPQGTLSAAISHASYSCNSQLVFAAFTDGNVAIFDADNLRLRCRIASSAYMSTTAINSNPPVYPFVVAAHPQEPNQFAVGLSDGSVKVMEPLESD
;
A
#
# COMPACT_ATOMS: atom_id res chain seq x y z
N MET A 1 -31.17 -0.35 7.25
CA MET A 1 -29.92 0.43 7.02
C MET A 1 -30.24 1.60 6.11
N ARG A 2 -29.78 2.83 6.39
CA ARG A 2 -29.99 4.01 5.54
C ARG A 2 -28.64 4.67 5.23
N VAL A 3 -28.44 5.09 3.98
CA VAL A 3 -27.28 5.89 3.59
C VAL A 3 -27.39 7.27 4.25
N LYS A 4 -26.40 7.64 5.09
CA LYS A 4 -26.36 8.94 5.77
C LYS A 4 -25.95 10.08 4.84
N ILE A 5 -24.90 9.87 4.05
CA ILE A 5 -24.34 10.88 3.13
C ILE A 5 -23.69 10.21 1.92
N ARG A 6 -23.55 10.97 0.81
CA ARG A 6 -22.88 10.53 -0.41
C ARG A 6 -21.79 11.55 -0.76
N LEU A 7 -20.52 11.13 -0.69
CA LEU A 7 -19.37 11.96 -1.05
C LEU A 7 -19.08 11.79 -2.54
N LYS A 8 -18.83 12.90 -3.26
CA LYS A 8 -18.48 12.89 -4.69
C LYS A 8 -17.20 13.68 -4.90
N GLY A 9 -16.16 13.03 -5.41
CA GLY A 9 -14.85 13.66 -5.57
C GLY A 9 -13.89 12.97 -6.53
N HIS A 10 -14.04 11.66 -6.75
CA HIS A 10 -13.24 10.88 -7.71
C HIS A 10 -13.95 10.77 -9.06
N GLN A 11 -13.15 10.63 -10.12
CA GLN A 11 -13.60 10.44 -11.50
C GLN A 11 -13.65 8.95 -11.90
N LYS A 12 -13.01 8.08 -11.12
CA LYS A 12 -13.00 6.62 -11.30
C LYS A 12 -13.39 5.91 -10.00
N ARG A 13 -13.41 4.57 -10.03
CA ARG A 13 -13.71 3.75 -8.85
C ARG A 13 -12.78 4.11 -7.68
N ILE A 14 -13.34 4.14 -6.49
CA ILE A 14 -12.59 4.27 -5.24
C ILE A 14 -11.94 2.91 -4.94
N THR A 15 -10.68 2.95 -4.56
CA THR A 15 -9.82 1.77 -4.42
C THR A 15 -9.24 1.65 -3.00
N GLY A 16 -9.35 2.68 -2.17
CA GLY A 16 -8.96 2.63 -0.76
C GLY A 16 -9.67 3.69 0.07
N LEU A 17 -9.81 3.40 1.36
CA LEU A 17 -10.40 4.28 2.37
C LEU A 17 -9.61 4.11 3.66
N ALA A 18 -9.27 5.22 4.32
CA ALA A 18 -8.62 5.22 5.62
C ALA A 18 -9.18 6.36 6.49
N PHE A 19 -9.70 6.02 7.67
CA PHE A 19 -10.07 7.02 8.67
C PHE A 19 -8.86 7.41 9.51
N SER A 20 -8.77 8.69 9.85
CA SER A 20 -7.93 9.19 10.92
C SER A 20 -8.81 9.84 11.99
N ASN A 21 -8.78 9.26 13.19
CA ASN A 21 -9.44 9.80 14.37
C ASN A 21 -8.69 11.01 14.92
N SER A 22 -7.34 11.00 14.87
CA SER A 22 -6.52 12.09 15.39
C SER A 22 -6.66 13.38 14.58
N LEU A 23 -6.83 13.26 13.26
CA LEU A 23 -6.98 14.40 12.35
C LEU A 23 -8.46 14.70 12.00
N HIS A 24 -9.40 13.89 12.48
CA HIS A 24 -10.82 13.95 12.14
C HIS A 24 -11.09 13.96 10.63
N ILE A 25 -10.36 13.12 9.88
CA ILE A 25 -10.49 13.01 8.42
C ILE A 25 -10.75 11.59 7.95
N LEU A 26 -11.36 11.49 6.77
CA LEU A 26 -11.34 10.30 5.93
C LEU A 26 -10.50 10.62 4.70
N VAL A 27 -9.57 9.74 4.35
CA VAL A 27 -8.88 9.78 3.05
C VAL A 27 -9.46 8.70 2.16
N SER A 28 -9.87 9.08 0.95
CA SER A 28 -10.25 8.14 -0.11
C SER A 28 -9.24 8.20 -1.24
N SER A 29 -8.84 7.04 -1.75
CA SER A 29 -7.99 6.91 -2.94
C SER A 29 -8.77 6.30 -4.10
N GLY A 30 -8.45 6.71 -5.33
CA GLY A 30 -9.17 6.29 -6.52
C GLY A 30 -8.27 5.75 -7.62
N ALA A 31 -8.88 5.02 -8.56
CA ALA A 31 -8.23 4.54 -9.78
C ALA A 31 -7.89 5.68 -10.78
N ASP A 32 -8.19 6.92 -10.40
CA ASP A 32 -7.83 8.17 -11.08
C ASP A 32 -6.50 8.76 -10.57
N ALA A 33 -5.74 7.99 -9.79
CA ALA A 33 -4.49 8.42 -9.15
C ALA A 33 -4.68 9.72 -8.34
N GLN A 34 -5.83 9.86 -7.67
CA GLN A 34 -6.10 10.95 -6.74
C GLN A 34 -6.36 10.45 -5.32
N LEU A 35 -6.08 11.32 -4.37
CA LEU A 35 -6.50 11.24 -2.98
C LEU A 35 -7.50 12.37 -2.71
N CYS A 36 -8.67 12.06 -2.15
CA CYS A 36 -9.58 13.07 -1.62
C CYS A 36 -9.58 13.00 -0.09
N VAL A 37 -9.54 14.16 0.56
CA VAL A 37 -9.58 14.30 2.01
C VAL A 37 -10.92 14.89 2.41
N TRP A 38 -11.59 14.25 3.36
CA TRP A 38 -12.92 14.61 3.83
C TRP A 38 -12.90 14.89 5.32
N ALA A 39 -13.58 15.94 5.77
CA ALA A 39 -13.86 16.13 7.18
C ALA A 39 -14.83 15.04 7.66
N THR A 40 -14.65 14.48 8.85
CA THR A 40 -15.54 13.40 9.36
C THR A 40 -16.75 13.92 10.14
N ASP A 41 -16.66 15.15 10.62
CA ASP A 41 -17.72 15.91 11.28
C ASP A 41 -18.70 16.50 10.26
N SER A 42 -18.20 17.22 9.25
CA SER A 42 -19.04 17.91 8.24
C SER A 42 -19.22 17.14 6.93
N TRP A 43 -18.35 16.16 6.64
CA TRP A 43 -18.30 15.44 5.35
C TRP A 43 -17.95 16.32 4.14
N GLU A 44 -17.42 17.51 4.37
CA GLU A 44 -16.93 18.38 3.31
C GLU A 44 -15.58 17.92 2.78
N LYS A 45 -15.34 18.11 1.47
CA LYS A 45 -14.06 17.84 0.84
C LYS A 45 -13.06 18.93 1.24
N LYS A 46 -12.08 18.59 2.08
CA LYS A 46 -10.99 19.49 2.50
C LYS A 46 -9.95 19.69 1.39
N LYS A 47 -9.55 18.62 0.71
CA LYS A 47 -8.46 18.65 -0.28
C LYS A 47 -8.63 17.56 -1.36
N SER A 48 -8.07 17.81 -2.54
CA SER A 48 -7.78 16.80 -3.57
C SER A 48 -6.28 16.84 -3.84
N VAL A 49 -5.61 15.69 -3.83
CA VAL A 49 -4.16 15.59 -4.10
C VAL A 49 -3.97 14.58 -5.22
N ALA A 50 -3.38 15.02 -6.33
CA ALA A 50 -2.99 14.12 -7.41
C ALA A 50 -1.69 13.39 -7.03
N ILE A 51 -1.64 12.09 -7.29
CA ILE A 51 -0.41 11.31 -7.17
C ILE A 51 0.47 11.65 -8.35
N GLN A 52 1.69 12.11 -8.06
CA GLN A 52 2.66 12.44 -9.10
C GLN A 52 3.16 11.14 -9.74
N MET A 53 2.74 10.89 -10.98
CA MET A 53 3.11 9.69 -11.74
C MET A 53 4.56 9.75 -12.23
N PRO A 54 5.26 8.60 -12.32
CA PRO A 54 6.52 8.51 -13.04
C PRO A 54 6.37 8.94 -14.51
N ALA A 55 7.46 9.43 -15.11
CA ALA A 55 7.45 9.91 -16.49
C ALA A 55 6.91 8.84 -17.46
N GLY A 56 5.99 9.25 -18.35
CA GLY A 56 5.38 8.36 -19.33
C GLY A 56 4.29 7.42 -18.79
N LYS A 57 3.97 7.45 -17.49
CA LYS A 57 2.85 6.68 -16.92
C LYS A 57 1.57 7.50 -16.91
N THR A 58 0.46 6.86 -17.25
CA THR A 58 -0.87 7.47 -17.16
C THR A 58 -1.34 7.50 -15.69
N PRO A 59 -2.08 8.53 -15.26
CA PRO A 59 -2.64 8.63 -13.90
C PRO A 59 -3.85 7.69 -13.77
N SER A 60 -3.56 6.39 -13.76
CA SER A 60 -4.55 5.33 -13.65
C SER A 60 -3.92 4.11 -13.00
N GLY A 61 -4.67 3.47 -12.12
CA GLY A 61 -4.22 2.28 -11.41
C GLY A 61 -4.82 2.24 -10.01
N ASP A 62 -4.94 1.04 -9.46
CA ASP A 62 -5.48 0.88 -8.11
C ASP A 62 -4.55 1.56 -7.09
N THR A 63 -5.14 2.32 -6.17
CA THR A 63 -4.42 3.02 -5.11
C THR A 63 -4.98 2.58 -3.77
N ARG A 64 -4.13 2.12 -2.85
CA ARG A 64 -4.48 1.84 -1.46
C ARG A 64 -3.91 2.91 -0.54
N VAL A 65 -4.57 3.10 0.59
CA VAL A 65 -4.15 4.06 1.62
C VAL A 65 -4.25 3.44 3.01
N GLN A 66 -3.26 3.69 3.86
CA GLN A 66 -3.22 3.21 5.24
C GLN A 66 -2.51 4.23 6.13
N PHE A 67 -3.11 4.62 7.25
CA PHE A 67 -2.43 5.41 8.27
C PHE A 67 -1.46 4.55 9.08
N ASN A 68 -0.35 5.14 9.53
CA ASN A 68 0.47 4.52 10.57
C ASN A 68 -0.25 4.52 11.93
N SER A 69 0.34 3.86 12.94
CA SER A 69 -0.23 3.71 14.29
C SER A 69 -0.69 5.04 14.90
N ASP A 70 0.15 6.06 14.79
CA ASP A 70 -0.08 7.40 15.37
C ASP A 70 -0.90 8.32 14.43
N GLN A 71 -1.22 7.84 13.23
CA GLN A 71 -2.00 8.52 12.20
C GLN A 71 -1.44 9.89 11.76
N ASN A 72 -0.14 10.11 11.92
CA ASN A 72 0.58 11.29 11.45
C ASN A 72 1.25 11.08 10.07
N ARG A 73 1.30 9.82 9.60
CA ARG A 73 1.78 9.43 8.28
C ARG A 73 0.71 8.62 7.55
N LEU A 74 0.65 8.82 6.25
CA LEU A 74 -0.20 8.05 5.36
C LEU A 74 0.65 7.31 4.33
N LEU A 75 0.60 5.98 4.35
CA LEU A 75 1.10 5.13 3.29
C LEU A 75 0.12 5.19 2.12
N VAL A 76 0.66 5.50 0.94
CA VAL A 76 -0.06 5.52 -0.34
C VAL A 76 0.63 4.52 -1.26
N VAL A 77 -0.12 3.50 -1.68
CA VAL A 77 0.40 2.40 -2.50
C VAL A 77 -0.30 2.45 -3.84
N HIS A 78 0.46 2.71 -4.88
CA HIS A 78 0.03 2.62 -6.27
C HIS A 78 0.86 1.54 -6.97
N GLU A 79 0.34 0.93 -8.03
CA GLU A 79 1.05 -0.13 -8.78
C GLU A 79 2.44 0.31 -9.29
N THR A 80 2.68 1.62 -9.43
CA THR A 80 3.94 2.20 -9.90
C THR A 80 4.80 2.82 -8.81
N GLN A 81 4.33 2.91 -7.56
CA GLN A 81 5.10 3.55 -6.48
C GLN A 81 4.52 3.30 -5.10
N ILE A 82 5.41 3.34 -4.10
CA ILE A 82 5.07 3.48 -2.69
C ILE A 82 5.44 4.89 -2.28
N ALA A 83 4.56 5.55 -1.53
CA ALA A 83 4.84 6.87 -1.01
C ALA A 83 4.32 7.01 0.43
N ILE A 84 5.03 7.80 1.22
CA ILE A 84 4.62 8.17 2.58
C ILE A 84 4.37 9.67 2.60
N TYR A 85 3.19 10.06 3.07
CA TYR A 85 2.74 11.43 3.16
C TYR A 85 2.68 11.90 4.61
N ASP A 86 2.94 13.18 4.84
CA ASP A 86 2.51 13.87 6.04
C ASP A 86 0.98 13.91 6.02
N ALA A 87 0.33 13.28 7.00
CA ALA A 87 -1.11 13.13 7.02
C ALA A 87 -1.86 14.46 7.22
N SER A 88 -1.25 15.41 7.96
CA SER A 88 -1.88 16.69 8.29
C SER A 88 -1.86 17.65 7.10
N LYS A 89 -0.74 17.71 6.38
CA LYS A 89 -0.53 18.59 5.22
C LYS A 89 -0.93 17.91 3.91
N MET A 90 -0.96 16.58 3.88
CA MET A 90 -1.09 15.75 2.69
C MET A 90 -0.02 16.10 1.66
N GLU A 91 1.23 16.09 2.12
CA GLU A 91 2.44 16.34 1.34
C GLU A 91 3.31 15.09 1.35
N ARG A 92 3.87 14.72 0.20
CA ARG A 92 4.72 13.54 0.07
C ARG A 92 6.06 13.79 0.75
N ILE A 93 6.41 12.94 1.72
CA ILE A 93 7.70 12.97 2.42
C ILE A 93 8.70 12.04 1.72
N TYR A 94 8.29 10.79 1.49
CA TYR A 94 9.11 9.78 0.84
C TYR A 94 8.41 9.18 -0.37
N GLN A 95 9.22 8.75 -1.34
CA GLN A 95 8.76 8.02 -2.52
C GLN A 95 9.75 6.92 -2.85
N TRP A 96 9.22 5.77 -3.18
CA TRP A 96 9.97 4.67 -3.77
C TRP A 96 9.27 4.21 -5.04
N ILE A 97 10.04 4.01 -6.11
CA ILE A 97 9.56 3.59 -7.43
C ILE A 97 10.22 2.25 -7.76
N PRO A 98 9.46 1.24 -8.26
CA PRO A 98 10.02 -0.02 -8.75
C PRO A 98 11.18 0.19 -9.71
N GLN A 99 12.31 -0.47 -9.43
CA GLN A 99 13.53 -0.37 -10.20
C GLN A 99 14.45 -1.59 -9.96
N GLY A 100 15.37 -1.82 -10.88
CA GLY A 100 16.34 -2.92 -10.79
C GLY A 100 15.67 -4.28 -10.60
N THR A 101 16.04 -4.99 -9.54
CA THR A 101 15.54 -6.33 -9.22
C THR A 101 14.12 -6.36 -8.64
N LEU A 102 13.53 -5.19 -8.36
CA LEU A 102 12.14 -5.01 -7.92
C LEU A 102 11.45 -4.05 -8.89
N SER A 103 11.36 -4.44 -10.15
CA SER A 103 10.84 -3.60 -11.25
C SER A 103 9.39 -3.92 -11.65
N ALA A 104 8.84 -5.03 -11.15
CA ALA A 104 7.44 -5.39 -11.37
C ALA A 104 6.47 -4.41 -10.71
N ALA A 105 5.20 -4.47 -11.11
CA ALA A 105 4.15 -3.66 -10.50
C ALA A 105 3.90 -4.08 -9.05
N ILE A 106 3.61 -3.11 -8.19
CA ILE A 106 3.23 -3.36 -6.81
C ILE A 106 1.77 -3.83 -6.79
N SER A 107 1.50 -4.98 -6.20
CA SER A 107 0.14 -5.50 -6.05
C SER A 107 -0.52 -4.99 -4.76
N HIS A 108 0.25 -4.92 -3.66
CA HIS A 108 -0.22 -4.46 -2.36
C HIS A 108 0.95 -4.05 -1.46
N ALA A 109 0.70 -3.19 -0.47
CA ALA A 109 1.64 -2.98 0.63
C ALA A 109 0.93 -2.59 1.91
N SER A 110 1.56 -2.84 3.05
CA SER A 110 1.01 -2.50 4.37
C SER A 110 2.11 -2.19 5.39
N TYR A 111 1.82 -1.30 6.34
CA TYR A 111 2.66 -1.09 7.52
C TYR A 111 2.73 -2.33 8.40
N SER A 112 3.86 -2.56 9.08
CA SER A 112 3.92 -3.41 10.27
C SER A 112 3.06 -2.83 11.41
N CYS A 113 2.73 -3.64 12.42
CA CYS A 113 1.89 -3.20 13.54
C CYS A 113 2.48 -2.01 14.32
N ASN A 114 3.81 -1.94 14.43
CA ASN A 114 4.53 -0.83 15.06
C ASN A 114 4.89 0.30 14.09
N SER A 115 4.46 0.21 12.82
CA SER A 115 4.70 1.19 11.76
C SER A 115 6.16 1.49 11.41
N GLN A 116 7.10 0.64 11.82
CA GLN A 116 8.52 0.79 11.50
C GLN A 116 8.90 0.17 10.15
N LEU A 117 8.08 -0.76 9.64
CA LEU A 117 8.31 -1.43 8.37
C LEU A 117 7.14 -1.24 7.41
N VAL A 118 7.42 -1.34 6.11
CA VAL A 118 6.42 -1.50 5.07
C VAL A 118 6.71 -2.80 4.31
N PHE A 119 5.73 -3.71 4.32
CA PHE A 119 5.75 -4.93 3.53
C PHE A 119 5.08 -4.66 2.18
N ALA A 120 5.79 -4.87 1.08
CA ALA A 120 5.29 -4.63 -0.26
C ALA A 120 5.36 -5.91 -1.11
N ALA A 121 4.24 -6.27 -1.72
CA ALA A 121 4.07 -7.39 -2.63
C ALA A 121 4.10 -6.91 -4.09
N PHE A 122 4.65 -7.75 -4.96
CA PHE A 122 4.83 -7.46 -6.39
C PHE A 122 4.21 -8.54 -7.26
N THR A 123 3.81 -8.16 -8.48
CA THR A 123 3.16 -9.07 -9.44
C THR A 123 4.08 -10.15 -10.01
N ASP A 124 5.39 -10.06 -9.79
CA ASP A 124 6.38 -11.09 -10.17
C ASP A 124 6.66 -12.10 -9.05
N GLY A 125 5.93 -12.03 -7.94
CA GLY A 125 6.12 -12.90 -6.80
C GLY A 125 7.16 -12.42 -5.79
N ASN A 126 7.86 -11.31 -6.02
CA ASN A 126 8.74 -10.76 -4.99
C ASN A 126 7.93 -10.10 -3.86
N VAL A 127 8.51 -10.12 -2.66
CA VAL A 127 8.10 -9.29 -1.54
C VAL A 127 9.30 -8.46 -1.08
N ALA A 128 9.09 -7.18 -0.84
CA ALA A 128 10.11 -6.28 -0.33
C ALA A 128 9.71 -5.75 1.05
N ILE A 129 10.70 -5.54 1.90
CA ILE A 129 10.55 -4.99 3.23
C ILE A 129 11.35 -3.70 3.27
N PHE A 130 10.65 -2.60 3.51
CA PHE A 130 11.23 -1.28 3.59
C PHE A 130 11.21 -0.77 5.03
N ASP A 131 12.21 0.02 5.37
CA ASP A 131 12.15 0.90 6.54
C ASP A 131 11.12 2.02 6.28
N ALA A 132 10.19 2.22 7.22
CA ALA A 132 9.11 3.19 7.06
C ALA A 132 9.58 4.64 7.19
N ASP A 133 10.72 4.91 7.82
CA ASP A 133 11.20 6.26 8.07
C ASP A 133 11.90 6.87 6.85
N ASN A 134 12.17 6.08 5.80
CA ASN A 134 12.83 6.58 4.60
C ASN A 134 12.55 5.77 3.32
N LEU A 135 11.72 4.72 3.38
CA LEU A 135 11.47 3.77 2.29
C LEU A 135 12.75 3.12 1.74
N ARG A 136 13.79 2.93 2.56
CA ARG A 136 14.98 2.17 2.19
C ARG A 136 14.68 0.68 2.26
N LEU A 137 15.06 -0.04 1.20
CA LEU A 137 14.95 -1.49 1.15
C LEU A 137 15.83 -2.12 2.24
N ARG A 138 15.23 -2.88 3.16
CA ARG A 138 15.92 -3.72 4.14
C ARG A 138 16.14 -5.13 3.61
N CYS A 139 15.08 -5.73 3.08
CA CYS A 139 15.11 -7.13 2.66
C CYS A 139 14.25 -7.36 1.42
N ARG A 140 14.68 -8.28 0.56
CA ARG A 140 13.90 -8.82 -0.55
C ARG A 140 13.71 -10.32 -0.35
N ILE A 141 12.47 -10.75 -0.33
CA ILE A 141 12.08 -12.16 -0.35
C ILE A 141 11.70 -12.52 -1.79
N ALA A 142 12.51 -13.38 -2.41
CA ALA A 142 12.23 -13.89 -3.75
C ALA A 142 11.06 -14.87 -3.74
N SER A 143 10.32 -14.96 -4.84
CA SER A 143 9.20 -15.90 -4.99
C SER A 143 9.59 -17.36 -4.68
N SER A 144 10.78 -17.78 -5.12
CA SER A 144 11.32 -19.12 -4.86
C SER A 144 11.55 -19.43 -3.37
N ALA A 145 11.56 -18.43 -2.48
CA ALA A 145 11.75 -18.65 -1.06
C ALA A 145 10.49 -19.18 -0.35
N TYR A 146 9.30 -18.95 -0.93
CA TYR A 146 8.02 -19.28 -0.29
C TYR A 146 6.97 -19.88 -1.25
N MET A 147 7.28 -19.98 -2.54
CA MET A 147 6.42 -20.53 -3.58
C MET A 147 7.07 -21.74 -4.25
N SER A 148 6.24 -22.69 -4.70
CA SER A 148 6.72 -23.84 -5.47
C SER A 148 7.06 -23.45 -6.91
N THR A 149 7.97 -24.18 -7.55
CA THR A 149 8.32 -23.99 -8.96
C THR A 149 7.09 -24.11 -9.88
N THR A 150 6.13 -24.98 -9.54
CA THR A 150 4.88 -25.13 -10.28
C THR A 150 4.01 -23.87 -10.24
N ALA A 151 3.92 -23.21 -9.08
CA ALA A 151 3.18 -21.96 -8.93
C ALA A 151 3.87 -20.78 -9.62
N ILE A 152 5.21 -20.75 -9.62
CA ILE A 152 6.00 -19.72 -10.30
C ILE A 152 5.87 -19.84 -11.83
N ASN A 153 5.83 -21.07 -12.35
CA ASN A 153 5.75 -21.35 -13.78
C ASN A 153 4.31 -21.54 -14.30
N SER A 154 3.28 -21.25 -13.49
CA SER A 154 1.89 -21.32 -13.95
C SER A 154 1.58 -20.22 -14.96
N ASN A 155 0.46 -20.35 -15.68
CA ASN A 155 0.01 -19.33 -16.62
C ASN A 155 -1.46 -18.95 -16.34
N PRO A 156 -1.74 -17.76 -15.74
CA PRO A 156 -0.76 -16.76 -15.30
C PRO A 156 0.07 -17.23 -14.09
N PRO A 157 1.27 -16.66 -13.86
CA PRO A 157 2.06 -16.94 -12.67
C PRO A 157 1.30 -16.58 -11.39
N VAL A 158 1.48 -17.38 -10.34
CA VAL A 158 0.98 -17.04 -9.01
C VAL A 158 1.79 -15.86 -8.46
N TYR A 159 1.14 -14.94 -7.76
CA TYR A 159 1.81 -13.80 -7.13
C TYR A 159 1.07 -13.39 -5.84
N PRO A 160 1.75 -12.71 -4.89
CA PRO A 160 1.11 -12.17 -3.70
C PRO A 160 0.16 -11.03 -4.08
N PHE A 161 -1.11 -11.19 -3.81
CA PHE A 161 -2.16 -10.23 -4.16
C PHE A 161 -2.50 -9.26 -3.01
N VAL A 162 -2.38 -9.73 -1.77
CA VAL A 162 -2.67 -8.94 -0.57
C VAL A 162 -1.65 -9.26 0.53
N VAL A 163 -1.37 -8.28 1.36
CA VAL A 163 -0.46 -8.38 2.51
C VAL A 163 -1.21 -7.93 3.76
N ALA A 164 -1.10 -8.69 4.85
CA ALA A 164 -1.62 -8.34 6.16
C ALA A 164 -0.51 -8.50 7.21
N ALA A 165 -0.15 -7.40 7.90
CA ALA A 165 0.79 -7.47 9.01
C ALA A 165 0.17 -8.19 10.22
N HIS A 166 1.00 -8.92 10.97
CA HIS A 166 0.58 -9.48 12.25
C HIS A 166 0.27 -8.33 13.22
N PRO A 167 -0.84 -8.37 13.98
CA PRO A 167 -1.27 -7.23 14.81
C PRO A 167 -0.35 -6.95 16.00
N GLN A 168 0.51 -7.89 16.39
CA GLN A 168 1.36 -7.79 17.59
C GLN A 168 2.85 -8.02 17.30
N GLU A 169 3.21 -8.67 16.19
CA GLU A 169 4.58 -9.09 15.92
C GLU A 169 5.12 -8.27 14.73
N PRO A 170 6.03 -7.32 14.96
CA PRO A 170 6.43 -6.34 13.93
C PRO A 170 7.02 -6.94 12.66
N ASN A 171 7.69 -8.09 12.78
CA ASN A 171 8.39 -8.74 11.69
C ASN A 171 7.56 -9.84 11.02
N GLN A 172 6.36 -10.14 11.52
CA GLN A 172 5.51 -11.20 10.98
C GLN A 172 4.39 -10.63 10.11
N PHE A 173 4.12 -11.27 8.97
CA PHE A 173 3.03 -10.90 8.08
C PHE A 173 2.55 -12.09 7.25
N ALA A 174 1.32 -12.00 6.77
CA ALA A 174 0.75 -12.97 5.84
C ALA A 174 0.60 -12.36 4.44
N VAL A 175 0.82 -13.17 3.42
CA VAL A 175 0.47 -12.86 2.03
C VAL A 175 -0.62 -13.80 1.55
N GLY A 176 -1.66 -13.24 0.96
CA GLY A 176 -2.66 -13.98 0.21
C GLY A 176 -2.26 -14.01 -1.27
N LEU A 177 -2.15 -15.20 -1.85
CA LEU A 177 -1.70 -15.40 -3.22
C LEU A 177 -2.89 -15.45 -4.20
N SER A 178 -2.61 -15.20 -5.48
CA SER A 178 -3.63 -15.22 -6.54
C SER A 178 -4.25 -16.59 -6.80
N ASP A 179 -3.67 -17.68 -6.28
CA ASP A 179 -4.21 -19.04 -6.34
C ASP A 179 -5.13 -19.39 -5.14
N GLY A 180 -5.36 -18.43 -4.24
CA GLY A 180 -6.19 -18.60 -3.04
C GLY A 180 -5.45 -19.17 -1.83
N SER A 181 -4.16 -19.49 -1.96
CA SER A 181 -3.34 -19.90 -0.82
C SER A 181 -2.88 -18.71 0.03
N VAL A 182 -2.54 -18.97 1.29
CA VAL A 182 -2.00 -17.98 2.22
C VAL A 182 -0.66 -18.48 2.75
N LYS A 183 0.33 -17.59 2.82
CA LYS A 183 1.65 -17.86 3.41
C LYS A 183 1.92 -16.86 4.52
N VAL A 184 2.33 -17.36 5.68
CA VAL A 184 2.83 -16.53 6.79
C VAL A 184 4.35 -16.51 6.73
N MET A 185 4.93 -15.33 6.85
CA MET A 185 6.37 -15.10 6.76
C MET A 185 6.85 -14.27 7.95
N GLU A 186 8.06 -14.59 8.39
CA GLU A 186 8.78 -13.89 9.44
C GLU A 186 10.25 -13.85 9.02
N PRO A 187 10.70 -12.79 8.34
CA PRO A 187 12.09 -12.65 7.95
C PRO A 187 12.92 -12.42 9.22
N LEU A 188 13.96 -13.22 9.38
CA LEU A 188 14.93 -13.05 10.46
C LEU A 188 15.64 -11.70 10.29
N GLU A 189 15.91 -11.03 11.41
CA GLU A 189 16.83 -9.89 11.41
C GLU A 189 18.21 -10.40 10.99
N SER A 190 18.72 -9.89 9.87
CA SER A 190 20.12 -10.07 9.52
C SER A 190 20.94 -9.13 10.41
N ASP A 191 21.78 -9.72 11.27
CA ASP A 191 22.77 -9.04 12.11
C ASP A 191 23.64 -8.03 11.33
#